data_AF-A0A6P8IF86-F1
#
_entry.id   AF-A0A6P8IF86-F1
#
_cell.length_a   1.000
_cell.length_b   1.000
_cell.length_c   1.000
_cell.angle_alpha   90.00
_cell.angle_beta   90.00
_cell.angle_gamma   90.00
#
_symmetry.space_group_name_H-M   'P 1'
#
loop_
_entity.id
_entity.type
_entity.pdbx_description
1 polymer ?
#
loop_
_entity_poly.entity_id
_entity_poly.type
_entity_poly.pdbx_seq_one_letter_code
_entity_poly.pdbx_strand_id
1 'polypeptide(L)'
;MPNPPIQGLFHPNPGTPYDKLSRRTFLPDNKEGREVLDLLEKAFDASILFTVGKSTINDKDNQIIFNEDIEHKTNVNGGPKVSATLKLPCTSNHFLSALNRSGYPDPEYFDRVKKQLKAKGIE
;
A
#
# COMPACT_ATOMS: atom_id res chain seq x y z
N MET A 1 10.53 -3.65 -26.91
CA MET A 1 10.09 -3.34 -25.53
C MET A 1 9.73 -1.86 -25.50
N PRO A 2 8.56 -1.44 -25.01
CA PRO A 2 8.31 -0.01 -24.79
C PRO A 2 9.29 0.52 -23.75
N ASN A 3 9.70 1.78 -23.89
CA ASN A 3 10.58 2.44 -22.92
C ASN A 3 9.97 2.43 -21.51
N PRO A 4 10.79 2.28 -20.46
CA PRO A 4 10.31 2.40 -19.09
C PRO A 4 9.76 3.82 -18.84
N PRO A 5 8.76 3.96 -17.95
CA PRO A 5 8.29 5.27 -17.56
C PRO A 5 9.39 6.05 -16.82
N ILE A 6 9.40 7.37 -16.99
CA ILE A 6 10.44 8.27 -16.49
C ILE A 6 9.91 9.12 -15.34
N GLN A 7 10.70 9.26 -14.29
CA GLN A 7 10.37 10.08 -13.13
C GLN A 7 10.23 11.56 -13.51
N GLY A 8 9.08 12.16 -13.18
CA GLY A 8 8.87 13.60 -13.26
C GLY A 8 9.60 14.39 -12.16
N LEU A 9 9.45 15.71 -12.19
CA LEU A 9 10.16 16.65 -11.32
C LEU A 9 9.83 16.51 -9.82
N PHE A 10 8.67 15.93 -9.49
CA PHE A 10 8.21 15.75 -8.11
C PHE A 10 8.56 14.38 -7.53
N HIS A 11 9.26 13.53 -8.29
CA HIS A 11 9.75 12.25 -7.80
C HIS A 11 11.18 12.37 -7.25
N PRO A 12 11.66 11.40 -6.47
CA PRO A 12 12.97 11.48 -5.82
C PRO A 12 14.15 11.62 -6.80
N ASN A 13 14.07 11.01 -7.98
CA ASN A 13 15.14 11.01 -8.98
C ASN A 13 14.63 11.44 -10.37
N PRO A 14 14.36 12.74 -10.60
CA PRO A 14 13.83 13.23 -11.87
C PRO A 14 14.67 12.81 -13.08
N GLY A 15 14.02 12.43 -14.18
CA GLY A 15 14.69 11.97 -15.41
C GLY A 15 15.17 10.51 -15.38
N THR A 16 15.11 9.84 -14.23
CA THR A 16 15.50 8.43 -14.09
C THR A 16 14.32 7.51 -14.37
N PRO A 17 14.49 6.37 -15.07
CA PRO A 17 13.42 5.40 -15.24
C PRO A 17 12.99 4.77 -13.91
N TYR A 18 11.76 4.27 -13.86
CA TYR A 18 11.25 3.49 -12.74
C TYR A 18 10.51 2.24 -13.21
N ASP A 19 10.42 1.24 -12.35
CA ASP A 19 9.80 -0.04 -12.70
C ASP A 19 8.27 0.04 -12.73
N LYS A 20 7.66 -0.66 -13.69
CA LYS A 20 6.21 -0.86 -13.72
C LYS A 20 5.79 -1.79 -12.58
N LEU A 21 4.61 -1.54 -12.02
CA LEU A 21 4.05 -2.32 -10.93
C LEU A 21 2.61 -2.75 -11.22
N SER A 22 2.28 -3.98 -10.81
CA SER A 22 0.90 -4.44 -10.64
C SER A 22 0.73 -4.93 -9.21
N ARG A 23 -0.32 -4.48 -8.52
CA ARG A 23 -0.67 -4.92 -7.16
C ARG A 23 -2.13 -5.36 -7.14
N ARG A 24 -2.41 -6.34 -6.28
CA ARG A 24 -3.77 -6.79 -5.98
C ARG A 24 -4.05 -6.52 -4.50
N THR A 25 -5.22 -5.97 -4.24
CA THR A 25 -5.73 -5.69 -2.90
C THR A 25 -7.12 -6.29 -2.74
N PHE A 26 -7.63 -6.36 -1.52
CA PHE A 26 -8.86 -7.06 -1.19
C PHE A 26 -9.77 -6.19 -0.33
N LEU A 27 -11.05 -6.20 -0.66
CA LEU A 27 -12.13 -5.66 0.16
C LEU A 27 -13.25 -6.70 0.22
N PRO A 28 -13.92 -6.87 1.38
CA PRO A 28 -15.15 -7.62 1.47
C PRO A 28 -16.21 -7.05 0.52
N ASP A 29 -16.90 -7.92 -0.23
CA ASP A 29 -18.04 -7.49 -1.05
C ASP A 29 -19.30 -7.32 -0.19
N ASN A 30 -19.30 -6.27 0.61
CA ASN A 30 -20.44 -5.82 1.40
C ASN A 30 -20.62 -4.30 1.25
N LYS A 31 -21.69 -3.75 1.85
CA LYS A 31 -22.01 -2.33 1.73
C LYS A 31 -20.80 -1.43 2.06
N GLU A 32 -20.15 -1.69 3.18
CA GLU A 32 -19.03 -0.87 3.64
C GLU A 32 -17.77 -1.05 2.79
N GLY A 33 -17.48 -2.27 2.33
CA GLY A 33 -16.37 -2.52 1.42
C GLY A 33 -16.57 -1.84 0.07
N ARG A 34 -17.79 -1.75 -0.44
CA ARG A 34 -18.11 -0.97 -1.66
C ARG A 34 -17.96 0.53 -1.45
N GLU A 35 -18.38 1.06 -0.31
CA GLU A 35 -18.14 2.47 0.05
C GLU A 35 -16.63 2.79 0.06
N VAL A 36 -15.81 1.91 0.63
CA VAL A 36 -14.35 2.08 0.63
C VAL A 36 -13.77 1.95 -0.77
N LEU A 37 -14.30 1.05 -1.61
CA LEU A 37 -13.87 0.93 -3.01
C LEU A 37 -14.07 2.24 -3.76
N ASP A 38 -15.26 2.85 -3.66
CA ASP A 38 -15.57 4.13 -4.33
C ASP A 38 -14.59 5.24 -3.90
N LEU A 39 -14.23 5.30 -2.61
CA LEU A 39 -13.24 6.27 -2.12
C LEU A 39 -11.82 5.98 -2.64
N LEU A 40 -11.43 4.71 -2.73
CA LEU A 40 -10.13 4.32 -3.28
C LEU A 40 -10.04 4.62 -4.77
N GLU A 41 -11.13 4.46 -5.53
CA GLU A 41 -11.19 4.87 -6.95
C GLU A 41 -10.97 6.39 -7.09
N LYS A 42 -11.68 7.20 -6.29
CA LYS A 42 -11.43 8.66 -6.24
C LYS A 42 -9.98 9.01 -5.88
N ALA A 43 -9.40 8.28 -4.92
CA ALA A 43 -8.01 8.48 -4.52
C ALA A 43 -7.00 8.04 -5.59
N PHE A 44 -7.35 7.04 -6.39
CA PHE A 44 -6.55 6.62 -7.54
C PHE A 44 -6.55 7.71 -8.61
N ASP A 45 -7.73 8.23 -8.95
CA ASP A 45 -7.89 9.33 -9.92
C ASP A 45 -7.18 10.60 -9.47
N ALA A 46 -7.18 10.88 -8.16
CA ALA A 46 -6.43 11.97 -7.56
C ALA A 46 -4.91 11.72 -7.48
N SER A 47 -4.41 10.57 -7.96
CA SER A 47 -2.98 10.21 -7.96
C SER A 47 -2.32 10.16 -6.56
N ILE A 48 -3.07 9.82 -5.50
CA ILE A 48 -2.55 9.80 -4.12
C ILE A 48 -2.29 8.40 -3.55
N LEU A 49 -2.70 7.32 -4.23
CA LEU A 49 -2.52 5.94 -3.75
C LEU A 49 -1.09 5.42 -3.90
N PHE A 50 -0.33 5.94 -4.85
CA PHE A 50 1.01 5.46 -5.19
C PHE A 50 1.98 6.62 -5.36
N THR A 51 3.27 6.33 -5.16
CA THR A 51 4.37 7.24 -5.48
C THR A 51 5.57 6.45 -5.98
N VAL A 52 6.59 7.13 -6.50
CA VAL A 52 7.89 6.53 -6.81
C VAL A 52 8.83 6.73 -5.63
N GLY A 53 9.49 5.67 -5.18
CA GLY A 53 10.40 5.74 -4.05
C GLY A 53 11.22 4.47 -3.84
N LYS A 54 11.74 4.33 -2.62
CA LYS A 54 12.48 3.15 -2.18
C LYS A 54 11.54 2.09 -1.65
N SER A 55 11.61 0.88 -2.18
CA SER A 55 10.80 -0.25 -1.74
C SER A 55 11.35 -0.84 -0.44
N THR A 56 10.52 -0.89 0.60
CA THR A 56 10.88 -1.48 1.91
C THR A 56 11.04 -3.00 1.89
N ILE A 57 10.58 -3.67 0.82
CA ILE A 57 10.62 -5.14 0.71
C ILE A 57 11.97 -5.64 0.19
N ASN A 58 12.57 -4.91 -0.76
CA ASN A 58 13.76 -5.34 -1.48
C ASN A 58 14.87 -4.27 -1.50
N ASP A 59 14.67 -3.17 -0.77
CA ASP A 59 15.59 -2.03 -0.61
C ASP A 59 16.02 -1.37 -1.93
N LYS A 60 15.20 -1.50 -3.00
CA LYS A 60 15.48 -0.90 -4.31
C LYS A 60 14.82 0.46 -4.48
N ASP A 61 15.57 1.42 -5.02
CA ASP A 61 15.07 2.72 -5.45
C ASP A 61 14.32 2.64 -6.79
N ASN A 62 13.69 3.75 -7.17
CA ASN A 62 12.99 3.91 -8.46
C ASN A 62 11.88 2.85 -8.66
N GLN A 63 11.16 2.54 -7.59
CA GLN A 63 10.02 1.61 -7.60
C GLN A 63 8.72 2.38 -7.37
N ILE A 64 7.64 1.93 -8.01
CA ILE A 64 6.30 2.33 -7.56
C ILE A 64 6.06 1.67 -6.20
N ILE A 65 5.65 2.45 -5.21
CA ILE A 65 5.28 2.01 -3.87
C ILE A 65 3.89 2.53 -3.52
N PHE A 66 3.19 1.82 -2.61
CA PHE A 66 1.99 2.39 -2.00
C PHE A 66 2.38 3.64 -1.22
N ASN A 67 1.54 4.67 -1.30
CA ASN A 67 1.68 5.81 -0.42
C ASN A 67 1.44 5.32 1.03
N GLU A 68 2.37 5.62 1.94
CA GLU A 68 2.38 5.05 3.29
C GLU A 68 1.15 5.46 4.12
N ASP A 69 0.49 6.54 3.71
CA ASP A 69 -0.64 7.14 4.40
C ASP A 69 -1.96 6.37 4.24
N ILE A 70 -2.12 5.55 3.19
CA ILE A 70 -3.39 4.84 2.90
C ILE A 70 -3.17 3.33 2.93
N GLU A 71 -3.74 2.67 3.93
CA GLU A 71 -3.59 1.25 4.14
C GLU A 71 -4.42 0.43 3.14
N HIS A 72 -3.77 -0.52 2.47
CA HIS A 72 -4.41 -1.50 1.60
C HIS A 72 -4.23 -2.91 2.15
N LYS A 73 -5.29 -3.72 2.07
CA LYS A 73 -5.23 -5.16 2.37
C LYS A 73 -4.68 -5.93 1.19
N THR A 74 -3.44 -6.37 1.29
CA THR A 74 -2.73 -7.14 0.26
C THR A 74 -2.91 -8.65 0.41
N ASN A 75 -3.57 -9.10 1.48
CA ASN A 75 -3.90 -10.50 1.72
C ASN A 75 -5.36 -10.64 2.15
N VAL A 76 -5.99 -11.76 1.86
CA VAL A 76 -7.34 -12.07 2.35
C VAL A 76 -7.33 -12.53 3.81
N ASN A 77 -6.21 -13.08 4.29
CA ASN A 77 -6.07 -13.66 5.63
C ASN A 77 -4.79 -13.14 6.32
N GLY A 78 -4.64 -13.40 7.62
CA GLY A 78 -3.41 -13.14 8.38
C GLY A 78 -3.46 -11.95 9.32
N GLY A 79 -4.61 -11.26 9.39
CA GLY A 79 -4.86 -10.16 10.32
C GLY A 79 -4.17 -8.83 9.97
N PRO A 80 -4.29 -7.82 10.85
CA PRO A 80 -3.66 -6.51 10.66
C PRO A 80 -2.13 -6.59 10.66
N LYS A 81 -1.49 -5.53 10.13
CA LYS A 81 -0.04 -5.35 10.24
C LYS A 81 0.35 -5.31 11.71
N VAL A 82 1.20 -6.24 12.13
CA VAL A 82 1.82 -6.17 13.45
C VAL A 82 2.89 -5.08 13.40
N SER A 83 2.78 -4.06 14.26
CA SER A 83 3.87 -3.11 14.44
C SER A 83 5.08 -3.86 15.00
N ALA A 84 6.28 -3.55 14.51
CA ALA A 84 7.54 -4.21 14.87
C ALA A 84 7.95 -4.06 16.36
N THR A 85 7.04 -3.60 17.24
CA THR A 85 7.26 -3.46 18.68
C THR A 85 7.17 -4.79 19.44
N LEU A 86 6.59 -5.84 18.85
CA LEU A 86 6.73 -7.21 19.37
C LEU A 86 8.03 -7.82 18.83
N LYS A 87 9.13 -7.63 19.57
CA LYS A 87 10.33 -8.48 19.49
C LYS A 87 9.94 -9.91 19.91
N LEU A 88 9.27 -10.64 19.04
CA LEU A 88 9.17 -12.09 19.16
C LEU A 88 10.54 -12.69 18.74
N PRO A 89 11.17 -13.51 19.60
CA PRO A 89 12.41 -14.17 19.23
C PRO A 89 12.06 -15.33 18.31
N CYS A 90 11.99 -15.08 17.01
CA CYS A 90 11.85 -16.15 16.02
C CYS A 90 13.05 -16.11 15.08
N THR A 91 14.02 -16.97 15.40
CA THR A 91 15.29 -17.23 14.71
C THR A 91 15.09 -18.02 13.41
N SER A 92 14.25 -17.50 12.51
CA SER A 92 14.11 -18.09 11.18
C SER A 92 14.05 -17.00 10.12
N ASN A 93 14.55 -17.34 8.92
CA ASN A 93 14.51 -16.52 7.70
C ASN A 93 13.07 -16.19 7.21
N HIS A 94 12.09 -16.30 8.09
CA HIS A 94 10.66 -16.02 7.96
C HIS A 94 10.32 -14.55 8.29
N PHE A 95 11.31 -13.69 8.55
CA PHE A 95 11.12 -12.29 8.93
C PHE A 95 10.42 -11.46 7.84
N LEU A 96 10.60 -11.80 6.57
CA LEU A 96 9.95 -11.11 5.44
C LEU A 96 8.45 -11.40 5.30
N SER A 97 7.93 -12.54 5.83
CA SER A 97 6.50 -12.84 5.78
C SER A 97 5.71 -12.12 6.88
N ALA A 98 6.36 -11.80 8.00
CA ALA A 98 5.77 -11.08 9.12
C ALA A 98 5.49 -9.60 8.77
N LEU A 99 6.34 -8.99 7.94
CA LEU A 99 6.23 -7.58 7.52
C LEU A 99 5.12 -7.33 6.47
N ASN A 100 4.53 -8.39 5.91
CA ASN A 100 3.51 -8.27 4.85
C ASN A 100 2.12 -8.79 5.28
N ARG A 101 1.88 -8.91 6.59
CA ARG A 101 0.54 -9.26 7.11
C ARG A 101 -0.37 -8.05 7.03
N SER A 102 -0.99 -7.81 5.88
CA SER A 102 -2.09 -6.86 5.76
C SER A 102 -3.30 -7.61 5.20
N GLY A 103 -3.99 -8.32 6.07
CA GLY A 103 -5.18 -9.10 5.73
C GLY A 103 -6.26 -9.04 6.79
N TYR A 104 -7.20 -9.98 6.72
CA TYR A 104 -8.34 -10.10 7.62
C TYR A 104 -8.17 -11.29 8.59
N PRO A 105 -8.93 -11.36 9.70
CA PRO A 105 -9.87 -10.34 10.20
C PRO A 105 -9.17 -9.08 10.71
N ASP A 106 -9.78 -7.93 10.47
CA ASP A 106 -9.34 -6.63 10.98
C ASP A 106 -10.57 -5.72 11.07
N PRO A 107 -11.29 -5.74 12.22
CA PRO A 107 -12.57 -5.05 12.35
C PRO A 107 -12.45 -3.53 12.23
N GLU A 108 -11.27 -2.98 12.58
CA GLU A 108 -11.02 -1.54 12.59
C GLU A 108 -10.50 -1.01 11.23
N TYR A 109 -10.36 -1.88 10.22
CA TYR A 109 -9.74 -1.50 8.95
C TYR A 109 -10.51 -0.39 8.22
N PHE A 110 -11.84 -0.52 8.12
CA PHE A 110 -12.65 0.42 7.37
C PHE A 110 -12.65 1.82 8.00
N ASP A 111 -12.71 1.92 9.33
CA ASP A 111 -12.60 3.20 10.02
C ASP A 111 -11.24 3.86 9.79
N ARG A 112 -10.15 3.08 9.87
CA ARG A 112 -8.79 3.59 9.64
C ARG A 112 -8.62 4.08 8.21
N VAL A 113 -9.01 3.30 7.20
CA VAL A 113 -8.81 3.70 5.80
C VAL A 113 -9.69 4.89 5.41
N LYS A 114 -10.94 4.96 5.90
CA LYS A 114 -11.81 6.13 5.71
C LYS A 114 -11.20 7.39 6.33
N LYS A 115 -10.62 7.29 7.54
CA LYS A 115 -9.92 8.41 8.19
C LYS A 115 -8.67 8.85 7.42
N GLN A 116 -7.90 7.91 6.89
CA GLN A 116 -6.71 8.18 6.08
C GLN A 116 -7.07 8.90 4.78
N LEU A 117 -8.09 8.42 4.08
CA LEU A 117 -8.61 9.01 2.85
C LEU A 117 -9.15 10.43 3.09
N LYS A 118 -9.94 10.61 4.14
CA LYS A 118 -10.43 11.92 4.58
C LYS A 118 -9.30 12.90 4.90
N ALA A 119 -8.24 12.44 5.57
CA ALA A 119 -7.06 13.27 5.85
C ALA A 119 -6.31 13.71 4.58
N LYS A 120 -6.54 13.04 3.45
CA LYS A 120 -6.04 13.42 2.12
C LYS A 120 -7.07 14.16 1.27
N GLY A 121 -8.22 14.52 1.83
CA GLY A 121 -9.27 15.27 1.15
C GLY A 121 -10.19 14.42 0.27
N ILE A 122 -10.24 13.10 0.47
CA ILE A 122 -11.15 12.19 -0.23
C ILE A 122 -12.34 11.85 0.67
N GLU A 123 -13.55 12.16 0.20
CA GLU A 123 -14.84 11.89 0.86
C GLU A 123 -15.92 11.44 -0.14
#